data_AF-A0A923RD48-F1
#
_entry.id   AF-A0A923RD48-F1
#
_cell.length_a   1.000
_cell.length_b   1.000
_cell.length_c   1.000
_cell.angle_alpha   90.00
_cell.angle_beta   90.00
_cell.angle_gamma   90.00
#
_symmetry.space_group_name_H-M   'P 1'
#
loop_
_entity.id
_entity.type
_entity.pdbx_description
1 polymer ?
#
loop_
_entity_poly.entity_id
_entity_poly.type
_entity_poly.pdbx_seq_one_letter_code
_entity_poly.pdbx_strand_id
1 'polypeptide(L)' 'MAAKNPRLNVVLSTDTMNIVEQIAKKEGKSLSVVAKELMEDAIEKHEDLLLSEQAMKREGKAQKTIPHDKAWK' A
#
# COMPACT_ATOMS: atom_id res chain seq x y z
N MET A 1 -20.73 18.86 -2.63
CA MET A 1 -19.75 17.93 -2.05
C MET A 1 -18.66 17.76 -3.10
N ALA A 2 -17.40 18.07 -2.76
CA ALA A 2 -16.27 17.89 -3.68
C ALA A 2 -16.32 16.48 -4.28
N ALA A 3 -16.04 16.37 -5.58
CA ALA A 3 -16.40 15.24 -6.43
C ALA A 3 -16.14 13.86 -5.77
N LYS A 4 -17.13 12.95 -5.88
CA LYS A 4 -17.12 11.58 -5.32
C LYS A 4 -15.85 10.77 -5.61
N ASN A 5 -15.08 11.12 -6.64
CA ASN A 5 -13.82 10.46 -7.01
C ASN A 5 -12.72 11.52 -7.19
N PRO A 6 -11.76 11.64 -6.25
CA PRO A 6 -10.63 12.56 -6.41
C PRO A 6 -9.78 12.13 -7.61
N ARG A 7 -9.38 13.09 -8.44
CA ARG A 7 -8.48 12.85 -9.59
C ARG A 7 -7.09 13.35 -9.23
N LEU A 8 -6.10 12.49 -9.43
CA LEU A 8 -4.69 12.80 -9.26
C LEU A 8 -4.01 12.71 -10.62
N ASN A 9 -3.38 13.81 -11.04
CA ASN A 9 -2.57 13.84 -12.26
C ASN A 9 -1.09 13.78 -11.85
N VAL A 10 -0.36 12.81 -12.38
CA VAL A 10 1.07 12.61 -12.11
C VAL A 10 1.84 12.52 -13.42
N VAL A 11 3.03 13.13 -13.45
CA VAL A 11 3.95 13.02 -14.58
C VAL A 11 4.90 11.86 -14.29
N LEU A 12 4.89 10.85 -15.17
CA LEU A 12 5.78 9.70 -15.07
C LEU A 12 7.01 9.91 -15.96
N SER A 13 8.13 9.31 -15.57
CA SER A 13 9.28 9.17 -16.47
C SER A 13 8.94 8.24 -17.63
N THR A 14 9.67 8.37 -18.73
CA THR A 14 9.52 7.49 -19.91
C THR A 14 9.67 6.03 -19.54
N ASP A 15 10.64 5.69 -18.68
CA ASP A 15 10.89 4.31 -18.27
C ASP A 15 9.73 3.73 -17.45
N THR A 16 9.22 4.48 -16.48
CA THR A 16 8.08 4.06 -15.67
C THR A 16 6.84 3.89 -16.53
N MET A 17 6.60 4.83 -17.46
CA MET A 17 5.47 4.73 -18.39
C MET A 17 5.56 3.47 -19.25
N ASN A 18 6.74 3.17 -19.81
CA ASN A 18 6.98 1.98 -20.62
C ASN A 18 6.71 0.68 -19.83
N ILE A 19 7.14 0.62 -18.57
CA ILE A 19 6.89 -0.54 -17.70
C ILE A 19 5.39 -0.70 -17.44
N VAL A 20 4.69 0.38 -17.09
CA VAL A 20 3.23 0.35 -16.86
C VAL A 20 2.49 -0.09 -18.13
N GLU A 21 2.91 0.37 -19.31
CA GLU A 21 2.33 -0.10 -20.58
C GLU A 21 2.53 -1.59 -20.83
N GLN A 22 3.72 -2.12 -20.55
CA GLN A 22 4.00 -3.54 -20.72
C GLN A 22 3.14 -4.39 -19.78
N ILE A 23 2.99 -3.97 -18.52
CA ILE A 23 2.13 -4.65 -17.55
C ILE A 23 0.67 -4.60 -17.99
N ALA A 24 0.17 -3.42 -18.39
CA ALA A 24 -1.21 -3.26 -18.87
C ALA A 24 -1.52 -4.14 -20.10
N LYS A 25 -0.59 -4.20 -21.06
CA LYS A 25 -0.70 -5.08 -22.23
C LYS A 25 -0.73 -6.55 -21.83
N LYS A 26 0.12 -6.96 -20.90
CA LYS A 26 0.19 -8.34 -20.40
C LYS A 26 -1.07 -8.77 -19.66
N GLU A 27 -1.67 -7.86 -18.89
CA GLU A 27 -2.85 -8.14 -18.07
C GLU A 27 -4.19 -7.88 -18.78
N GLY A 28 -4.16 -7.28 -19.98
CA GLY A 28 -5.38 -6.91 -20.70
C GLY A 28 -6.18 -5.80 -20.00
N LYS A 29 -5.51 -4.97 -19.19
CA LYS A 29 -6.12 -3.88 -18.39
C LYS A 29 -5.79 -2.51 -18.99
N SER A 30 -6.51 -1.47 -18.56
CA SER A 30 -6.17 -0.09 -18.91
C SER A 30 -4.98 0.43 -18.09
N LEU A 31 -4.23 1.38 -18.65
CA LEU A 31 -3.08 1.99 -17.99
C LEU A 31 -3.43 2.61 -16.64
N SER A 32 -4.59 3.27 -16.55
CA SER A 32 -5.04 3.90 -15.31
C SER A 32 -5.38 2.88 -14.22
N VAL A 33 -5.89 1.70 -14.59
CA VAL A 33 -6.17 0.63 -13.62
C VAL A 33 -4.86 0.07 -13.09
N VAL A 34 -3.93 -0.27 -13.97
CA VAL A 34 -2.61 -0.80 -13.55
C VAL A 34 -1.85 0.22 -12.71
N ALA A 35 -1.84 1.49 -13.11
CA ALA A 35 -1.18 2.54 -12.34
C ALA A 35 -1.82 2.71 -10.95
N LYS A 36 -3.16 2.63 -10.86
CA LYS A 36 -3.88 2.67 -9.58
C LYS A 36 -3.51 1.50 -8.69
N GLU A 37 -3.58 0.28 -9.20
CA GLU A 37 -3.27 -0.94 -8.45
C GLU A 37 -1.82 -0.92 -7.95
N LEU A 38 -0.85 -0.56 -8.81
CA LEU A 38 0.55 -0.45 -8.41
C LEU A 38 0.78 0.63 -7.33
N MET A 39 0.04 1.74 -7.40
CA MET A 39 0.09 2.77 -6.37
C MET A 39 -0.50 2.30 -5.04
N GLU A 40 -1.65 1.63 -5.06
CA GLU A 40 -2.30 1.08 -3.87
C GLU A 40 -1.40 0.02 -3.20
N ASP A 41 -0.85 -0.90 -3.99
CA ASP A 41 0.10 -1.92 -3.52
C ASP A 41 1.37 -1.31 -2.90
N ALA A 42 1.87 -0.21 -3.45
CA ALA A 42 3.05 0.48 -2.92
C ALA A 42 2.75 1.17 -1.59
N ILE A 43 1.56 1.75 -1.45
CA ILE A 43 1.10 2.38 -0.20
C ILE A 43 0.94 1.31 0.89
N GLU A 44 0.31 0.17 0.57
CA GLU A 44 0.13 -0.95 1.51
C GLU A 44 1.48 -1.47 2.02
N LYS A 45 2.45 -1.70 1.14
CA LYS A 45 3.81 -2.12 1.53
C LYS A 45 4.51 -1.09 2.42
N HIS A 46 4.27 0.20 2.19
CA HIS A 46 4.81 1.26 3.02
C HIS A 46 4.18 1.26 4.42
N GLU A 47 2.88 1.03 4.50
CA GLU A 47 2.16 0.88 5.76
C GLU A 47 2.66 -0.34 6.56
N ASP A 48 2.82 -1.48 5.91
CA ASP A 48 3.35 -2.70 6.53
C ASP A 48 4.74 -2.47 7.16
N LEU A 49 5.60 -1.73 6.46
CA LEU A 49 6.93 -1.37 6.98
C LEU A 49 6.80 -0.54 8.25
N LEU A 50 5.92 0.46 8.28
CA LEU A 50 5.68 1.30 9.45
C LEU A 50 5.08 0.51 10.62
N LEU A 51 4.13 -0.40 10.34
CA LEU A 51 3.53 -1.26 11.35
C LEU A 51 4.57 -2.23 11.94
N SER A 52 5.45 -2.77 11.11
CA SER A 52 6.57 -3.62 11.54
C SER A 52 7.54 -2.86 12.44
N GLU A 53 7.92 -1.63 12.09
CA GLU A 53 8.72 -0.76 12.96
C GLU A 53 8.05 -0.54 14.32
N GLN A 54 6.74 -0.33 14.33
CA GLN A 54 5.99 -0.15 15.57
C GLN A 54 5.92 -1.44 16.40
N ALA A 55 5.81 -2.61 15.76
CA ALA A 55 5.85 -3.90 16.42
C ALA A 55 7.22 -4.14 17.07
N MET A 56 8.33 -3.88 16.36
CA MET A 56 9.69 -4.00 16.90
C MET A 56 9.91 -3.09 18.13
N LYS A 57 9.40 -1.86 18.08
CA LYS A 57 9.44 -0.92 19.23
C LYS A 57 8.71 -1.46 20.46
N ARG A 58 7.65 -2.25 20.25
CA ARG A 58 6.87 -2.89 21.35
C ARG A 58 7.59 -4.12 21.89
N GLU A 59 8.14 -4.98 21.02
CA GLU A 59 8.91 -6.16 21.45
C GLU A 59 10.13 -5.80 22.30
N GLY A 60 10.84 -4.72 21.95
CA GLY A 60 12.00 -4.26 22.71
C GLY A 60 11.69 -3.74 24.12
N LYS A 61 10.41 -3.60 24.49
CA LYS A 61 9.98 -3.17 25.83
C LYS A 61 9.28 -4.34 26.52
N ALA A 62 9.83 -4.81 27.64
CA ALA A 62 9.17 -5.82 28.47
C ALA A 62 7.80 -5.28 28.95
N GLN A 63 6.72 -5.82 28.38
CA GLN A 63 5.35 -5.52 28.77
C GLN A 63 4.68 -6.72 29.43
N LYS A 64 3.66 -6.43 30.23
CA LYS A 64 2.87 -7.42 30.95
C LYS A 64 2.12 -8.29 29.94
N THR A 65 2.46 -9.57 29.86
CA THR A 65 1.78 -10.53 28.98
C THR A 65 0.38 -10.83 29.54
N ILE A 66 -0.63 -10.74 28.69
CA ILE A 66 -2.02 -11.06 29.04
C ILE A 66 -2.38 -12.39 28.35
N PRO A 67 -2.99 -13.34 29.08
CA PRO A 67 -3.54 -14.56 28.49
C PRO A 67 -4.53 -14.25 27.34
N HIS A 68 -4.50 -15.05 26.27
CA HIS A 68 -5.30 -14.82 25.06
C HIS A 68 -6.80 -14.68 25.37
N ASP A 69 -7.34 -15.52 26.25
CA ASP A 69 -8.74 -15.48 26.71
C ASP A 69 -9.15 -14.16 27.40
N LYS A 70 -8.17 -13.43 27.97
CA LYS A 70 -8.38 -12.11 28.58
C LYS A 70 -8.13 -10.95 27.63
N ALA A 71 -7.46 -11.18 26.50
CA ALA A 71 -7.14 -10.13 25.53
C ALA A 71 -8.31 -9.78 24.59
N TRP A 72 -9.28 -10.69 24.41
CA TRP A 72 -10.40 -10.54 23.46
C TRP A 72 -11.79 -10.34 24.11
N LYS A 73 -11.84 -10.06 25.41
CA LYS A 73 -13.08 -9.60 26.07
C LYS A 73 -13.25 -8.10 25.89
#